data_AF-L5LYU3-F1
#
_entry.id   AF-L5LYU3-F1
#
_cell.length_a   1.000
_cell.length_b   1.000
_cell.length_c   1.000
_cell.angle_alpha   90.00
_cell.angle_beta   90.00
_cell.angle_gamma   90.00
#
_symmetry.space_group_name_H-M   'P 1'
#
loop_
_entity.id
_entity.type
_entity.pdbx_description
1 polymer ?
#
loop_
_entity_poly.entity_id
_entity_poly.type
_entity_poly.pdbx_seq_one_letter_code
_entity_poly.pdbx_strand_id
1 'polypeptide(L)'
;MLLSLWKDDFQVPVPLQLLLSPRNVGLLADTRPRELDLLLFLLRELVEKGLMGRKEIGACLDSLHEAQWPEDFAEELATLFNLFLAEPQVPEPQLRACELAQPNQGTVLAQS
;
A
#
# COMPACT_ATOMS: atom_id res chain seq x y z
N MET A 1 9.85 -7.43 -1.42
CA MET A 1 11.26 -7.51 -1.85
C MET A 1 11.61 -6.42 -2.85
N LEU A 2 10.95 -6.29 -4.01
CA LEU A 2 11.25 -5.19 -4.96
C LEU A 2 10.92 -3.79 -4.43
N LEU A 3 9.72 -3.58 -3.88
CA LEU A 3 9.35 -2.29 -3.30
C LEU A 3 10.16 -1.96 -2.03
N SER A 4 10.60 -2.98 -1.29
CA SER A 4 11.55 -2.81 -0.19
C SER A 4 12.89 -2.26 -0.70
N LEU A 5 13.44 -2.84 -1.78
CA LEU A 5 14.66 -2.31 -2.43
C LEU A 5 14.45 -0.87 -2.93
N TRP A 6 13.27 -0.54 -3.49
CA TRP A 6 12.98 0.83 -3.88
C TRP A 6 13.09 1.80 -2.69
N LYS A 7 12.47 1.43 -1.57
CA LYS A 7 12.48 2.23 -0.35
C LYS A 7 13.89 2.45 0.17
N ASP A 8 14.68 1.38 0.22
CA ASP A 8 15.98 1.37 0.89
C ASP A 8 17.07 2.03 0.02
N ASP A 9 17.06 1.78 -1.30
CA ASP A 9 18.16 2.16 -2.19
C ASP A 9 17.90 3.47 -2.96
N PHE A 10 16.66 3.70 -3.40
CA PHE A 10 16.36 4.83 -4.29
C PHE A 10 15.98 6.09 -3.52
N GLN A 11 15.30 5.94 -2.37
CA GLN A 11 14.88 7.04 -1.48
C GLN A 11 14.14 8.20 -2.20
N VAL A 12 13.53 7.92 -3.34
CA VAL A 12 12.69 8.85 -4.10
C VAL A 12 11.26 8.32 -4.18
N PRO A 13 10.26 9.20 -4.33
CA PRO A 13 8.89 8.76 -4.54
C PRO A 13 8.77 7.84 -5.76
N VAL A 14 7.95 6.80 -5.64
CA VAL A 14 7.61 5.97 -6.80
C VAL A 14 6.84 6.84 -7.81
N PRO A 15 7.21 6.85 -9.10
CA PRO A 15 6.54 7.68 -10.11
C PRO A 15 5.16 7.10 -10.48
N LEU A 16 4.20 7.20 -9.56
CA LEU A 16 2.92 6.52 -9.66
C LEU A 16 2.11 6.93 -10.88
N GLN A 17 2.08 8.22 -11.21
CA GLN A 17 1.37 8.74 -12.39
C GLN A 17 1.94 8.20 -13.71
N LEU A 18 3.24 7.86 -13.73
CA LEU A 18 3.85 7.22 -14.89
C LEU A 18 3.47 5.75 -14.95
N LEU A 19 3.61 5.02 -13.83
CA LEU A 19 3.27 3.60 -13.72
C LEU A 19 1.80 3.35 -14.03
N LEU A 20 0.92 4.14 -13.44
CA LEU A 20 -0.54 4.11 -13.55
C LEU A 20 -1.06 5.12 -14.57
N SER A 21 -0.30 5.40 -15.62
CA SER A 21 -0.81 6.19 -16.74
C SER A 21 -1.93 5.41 -17.45
N PRO A 22 -2.92 6.10 -18.07
CA PRO A 22 -3.95 5.42 -18.85
C PRO A 22 -3.38 4.47 -19.92
N ARG A 23 -2.23 4.84 -20.50
CA ARG A 23 -1.53 4.00 -21.46
C ARG A 23 -1.11 2.66 -20.86
N ASN A 24 -0.54 2.65 -19.66
CA ASN A 24 -0.02 1.43 -19.04
C ASN A 24 -1.16 0.58 -18.47
N VAL A 25 -2.14 1.21 -17.85
CA VAL A 25 -3.33 0.51 -17.31
C VAL A 25 -4.16 -0.09 -18.43
N GLY A 26 -4.27 0.60 -19.58
CA GLY A 26 -4.95 0.09 -20.76
C GLY A 26 -4.36 -1.20 -21.33
N LEU A 27 -3.08 -1.49 -21.09
CA LEU A 27 -2.47 -2.77 -21.49
C LEU A 27 -3.12 -3.96 -20.76
N LEU A 28 -3.71 -3.74 -19.58
CA LEU A 28 -4.44 -4.75 -18.83
C LEU A 28 -5.81 -5.06 -19.45
N ALA A 29 -6.37 -4.16 -20.26
CA ALA A 29 -7.67 -4.39 -20.89
C ALA A 29 -7.63 -5.54 -21.91
N ASP A 30 -6.46 -5.75 -22.52
CA ASP A 30 -6.20 -6.75 -23.56
C ASP A 30 -5.74 -8.12 -23.01
N THR A 31 -5.41 -8.22 -21.71
CA THR A 31 -4.97 -9.49 -21.10
C THR A 31 -6.16 -10.36 -20.67
N ARG A 32 -6.01 -11.68 -20.81
CA ARG A 32 -7.01 -12.68 -20.39
C ARG A 32 -6.29 -13.85 -19.69
N PRO A 33 -6.51 -14.08 -18.38
CA PRO A 33 -7.31 -13.25 -17.46
C PRO A 33 -6.71 -11.86 -17.25
N ARG A 34 -7.54 -10.88 -16.88
CA ARG A 34 -7.08 -9.52 -16.56
C ARG A 34 -6.38 -9.55 -15.22
N GLU A 35 -5.12 -9.10 -15.18
CA GLU A 35 -4.26 -9.11 -13.99
C GLU A 35 -4.54 -7.92 -13.04
N LEU A 36 -5.82 -7.59 -12.86
CA LEU A 36 -6.25 -6.48 -12.00
C LEU A 36 -5.97 -6.77 -10.52
N ASP A 37 -5.98 -8.04 -10.11
CA ASP A 37 -5.57 -8.46 -8.78
C ASP A 37 -4.11 -8.09 -8.46
N LEU A 38 -3.21 -8.21 -9.45
CA LEU A 38 -1.82 -7.77 -9.30
C LEU A 38 -1.70 -6.25 -9.19
N LEU A 39 -2.52 -5.51 -9.93
CA LEU A 39 -2.61 -4.06 -9.77
C LEU A 39 -3.06 -3.69 -8.35
N LEU A 40 -4.11 -4.33 -7.83
CA LEU A 40 -4.59 -4.11 -6.46
C LEU A 40 -3.51 -4.42 -5.42
N PHE A 41 -2.82 -5.55 -5.59
CA PHE A 41 -1.70 -5.95 -4.73
C PHE A 41 -0.59 -4.89 -4.73
N LEU A 42 -0.21 -4.37 -5.90
CA LEU A 42 0.79 -3.31 -6.02
C LEU A 42 0.38 -2.05 -5.25
N LEU A 43 -0.87 -1.59 -5.40
CA LEU A 43 -1.37 -0.40 -4.70
C LEU A 43 -1.31 -0.57 -3.18
N ARG A 44 -1.71 -1.74 -2.67
CA ARG A 44 -1.63 -2.06 -1.23
C ARG A 44 -0.20 -2.07 -0.73
N GLU A 45 0.71 -2.74 -1.44
CA GLU A 45 2.11 -2.82 -1.04
C GLU A 45 2.80 -1.45 -1.04
N LEU A 46 2.47 -0.55 -1.98
CA LEU A 46 2.99 0.82 -1.97
C LEU A 46 2.64 1.56 -0.67
N VAL A 47 1.42 1.36 -0.16
CA VAL A 47 0.99 1.92 1.11
C VAL A 47 1.68 1.23 2.27
N GLU A 48 1.67 -0.11 2.28
CA GLU A 48 2.22 -0.90 3.37
C GLU A 48 3.72 -0.65 3.58
N LYS A 49 4.49 -0.47 2.49
CA LYS A 49 5.91 -0.14 2.58
C LYS A 49 6.15 1.35 2.85
N GLY A 50 5.12 2.19 2.88
CA GLY A 50 5.23 3.63 3.09
C GLY A 50 5.89 4.35 1.91
N LEU A 51 5.73 3.82 0.70
CA LEU A 51 6.25 4.42 -0.54
C LEU A 51 5.29 5.45 -1.13
N MET A 52 4.01 5.35 -0.83
CA MET A 52 2.98 6.29 -1.28
C MET A 52 1.83 6.35 -0.29
N GLY A 53 1.28 7.55 -0.06
CA GLY A 53 0.08 7.73 0.74
C GLY A 53 -1.17 7.30 -0.02
N ARG A 54 -2.18 6.78 0.69
CA ARG A 54 -3.48 6.43 0.09
C ARG A 54 -4.18 7.61 -0.58
N LYS A 55 -4.00 8.84 -0.07
CA LYS A 55 -4.55 10.05 -0.70
C LYS A 55 -3.92 10.33 -2.07
N GLU A 56 -2.61 10.15 -2.17
CA GLU A 56 -1.86 10.33 -3.42
C GLU A 56 -2.23 9.25 -4.44
N ILE A 57 -2.39 8.01 -3.98
CA ILE A 57 -2.93 6.93 -4.81
C ILE A 57 -4.35 7.28 -5.27
N GLY A 58 -5.24 7.70 -4.37
CA GLY A 58 -6.61 8.10 -4.70
C GLY A 58 -6.67 9.14 -5.82
N ALA A 59 -5.89 10.22 -5.72
CA ALA A 59 -5.82 11.25 -6.76
C ALA A 59 -5.31 10.71 -8.11
N CYS A 60 -4.40 9.72 -8.09
CA CYS A 60 -3.95 9.04 -9.31
C CYS A 60 -5.04 8.15 -9.92
N LEU A 61 -5.86 7.49 -9.09
CA LEU A 61 -6.98 6.67 -9.55
C LEU A 61 -8.10 7.54 -10.14
N ASP A 62 -8.36 8.72 -9.58
CA ASP A 62 -9.32 9.69 -10.14
C ASP A 62 -8.94 10.06 -11.58
N SER A 63 -7.64 10.29 -11.84
CA SER A 63 -7.13 10.57 -13.20
C SER A 63 -7.34 9.41 -14.18
N LEU A 64 -7.33 8.17 -13.69
CA LEU A 64 -7.63 6.98 -14.51
C LEU A 64 -9.12 6.85 -14.79
N HIS A 65 -9.98 7.26 -13.87
CA HIS A 65 -11.42 7.24 -14.06
C HIS A 65 -11.87 8.19 -15.20
N GLU A 66 -11.13 9.26 -15.46
CA GLU A 66 -11.39 10.20 -16.56
C GLU A 66 -11.03 9.65 -17.96
N ALA A 67 -10.30 8.53 -18.04
CA ALA A 67 -9.91 7.94 -19.31
C ALA A 67 -11.05 7.13 -19.97
N GLN A 68 -11.00 7.03 -21.30
CA GLN A 68 -11.99 6.26 -22.07
C GLN A 68 -11.59 4.77 -22.08
N TRP A 69 -12.37 3.96 -21.38
CA TRP A 69 -12.17 2.51 -21.27
C TRP A 69 -13.28 1.73 -21.98
N PRO A 70 -13.01 0.49 -22.42
CA PRO A 70 -14.06 -0.49 -22.68
C PRO A 70 -14.95 -0.66 -21.43
N GLU A 71 -16.25 -0.81 -21.63
CA GLU A 71 -17.24 -0.84 -20.54
C GLU A 71 -16.95 -1.94 -19.50
N ASP A 72 -16.64 -3.15 -19.99
CA ASP A 72 -16.31 -4.29 -19.14
C ASP A 72 -15.03 -4.05 -18.32
N PHE A 73 -14.02 -3.41 -18.93
CA PHE A 73 -12.79 -3.06 -18.23
C PHE A 73 -13.01 -1.95 -17.20
N ALA A 74 -13.82 -0.94 -17.52
CA ALA A 74 -14.17 0.14 -16.61
C ALA A 74 -14.88 -0.39 -15.34
N GLU A 75 -15.80 -1.34 -15.49
CA GLU A 75 -16.51 -1.94 -14.35
C GLU A 75 -15.57 -2.70 -13.41
N GLU A 76 -14.68 -3.52 -13.97
CA GLU A 76 -13.67 -4.25 -13.18
C GLU A 76 -12.69 -3.29 -12.49
N LEU A 77 -12.24 -2.25 -13.20
CA LEU A 77 -11.32 -1.25 -12.67
C LEU A 77 -11.97 -0.42 -11.54
N ALA A 78 -13.23 -0.02 -11.71
CA ALA A 78 -13.99 0.67 -10.66
C ALA A 78 -14.18 -0.22 -9.42
N THR A 79 -14.47 -1.51 -9.62
CA THR A 79 -14.57 -2.49 -8.53
C THR A 79 -13.26 -2.58 -7.75
N LEU A 80 -12.12 -2.65 -8.46
CA LEU A 80 -10.80 -2.64 -7.83
C LEU A 80 -10.55 -1.38 -7.01
N PHE A 81 -10.84 -0.20 -7.58
CA PHE A 81 -10.63 1.07 -6.89
C PHE A 81 -11.47 1.16 -5.62
N ASN A 82 -12.74 0.74 -5.69
CA ASN A 82 -13.62 0.68 -4.53
C ASN A 82 -13.08 -0.26 -3.45
N LEU A 83 -12.54 -1.44 -3.83
CA LEU A 83 -11.91 -2.36 -2.87
C LEU A 83 -10.73 -1.70 -2.16
N PHE A 84 -9.85 -1.04 -2.89
CA PHE A 84 -8.69 -0.36 -2.32
C PHE A 84 -9.08 0.79 -1.39
N LEU A 85 -10.06 1.61 -1.79
CA LEU A 85 -10.50 2.77 -1.03
C LEU A 85 -11.31 2.40 0.22
N ALA A 86 -12.06 1.30 0.17
CA ALA A 86 -12.87 0.81 1.29
C ALA A 86 -12.04 0.13 2.40
N GLU A 87 -10.79 -0.25 2.12
CA GLU A 87 -9.96 -0.92 3.13
C GLU A 87 -9.70 -0.02 4.33
N PRO A 88 -9.87 -0.52 5.57
CA PRO A 88 -9.52 0.24 6.75
C PRO A 88 -8.02 0.57 6.74
N GLN A 89 -7.70 1.80 7.14
CA GLN A 89 -6.33 2.20 7.46
C GLN A 89 -5.93 1.39 8.68
N VAL A 90 -5.04 0.40 8.53
CA VAL A 90 -4.38 -0.18 9.70
C VAL A 90 -3.43 0.90 10.18
N PRO A 91 -3.66 1.51 11.36
CA PRO A 91 -2.67 2.40 11.94
C PRO A 91 -1.39 1.59 12.07
N GLU A 92 -0.26 2.18 11.69
CA GLU A 92 1.06 1.60 11.93
C GLU A 92 1.07 1.01 13.34
N PRO A 93 1.47 -0.26 13.54
CA PRO A 93 1.48 -0.84 14.87
C PRO A 93 2.41 0.03 15.71
N GLN A 94 1.84 0.92 16.51
CA GLN A 94 2.56 1.57 17.58
C GLN A 94 3.02 0.39 18.42
N LEU A 95 4.28 0.00 18.27
CA LEU A 95 4.94 -0.92 19.16
C LEU A 95 4.82 -0.24 20.52
N ARG A 96 3.74 -0.57 21.26
CA ARG A 96 3.63 -0.29 22.68
C ARG A 96 4.82 -1.03 23.23
N ALA A 97 5.89 -0.28 23.46
CA ALA A 97 7.04 -0.77 24.20
C ALA A 97 6.44 -1.41 25.43
N CYS A 98 6.47 -2.74 25.48
CA CYS A 98 6.12 -3.46 26.69
C CYS A 98 7.03 -2.85 27.75
N GLU A 99 6.48 -2.02 28.62
CA GLU A 99 7.20 -1.44 29.74
C GLU A 99 7.84 -2.63 30.45
N LEU A 100 9.15 -2.76 30.31
CA LEU A 100 9.93 -3.75 31.03
C LEU A 100 9.58 -3.52 32.50
N ALA A 101 8.75 -4.41 33.05
CA ALA A 101 8.42 -4.41 34.46
C ALA A 101 9.76 -4.35 35.21
N GLN A 102 9.96 -3.27 35.97
CA GLN A 102 11.17 -3.07 36.73
C GLN A 102 11.46 -4.33 37.56
N PRO A 103 12.71 -4.82 37.62
CA PRO A 103 13.04 -5.86 38.57
C PRO A 103 12.91 -5.24 39.97
N ASN A 104 11.93 -5.71 40.73
CA ASN A 104 11.83 -5.42 42.16
C ASN A 104 13.20 -5.64 42.80
N GLN A 105 13.82 -4.56 43.29
CA GLN A 105 14.98 -4.64 44.18
C GLN A 105 14.53 -5.26 45.50
N GLY A 106 14.48 -6.59 45.54
CA GLY A 106 14.38 -7.35 46.78
C GLY A 106 15.71 -7.25 47.51
N THR A 107 15.81 -6.30 48.44
CA THR A 107 16.91 -6.20 49.39
C THR A 107 16.90 -7.44 50.28
N VAL A 108 17.78 -8.41 50.02
CA VAL A 108 18.05 -9.52 50.94
C VAL A 108 18.95 -8.99 52.05
N LEU A 109 18.38 -8.76 53.23
CA LEU A 109 19.15 -8.59 54.46
C LEU A 109 19.60 -9.97 54.95
N ALA A 110 20.88 -10.27 54.77
CA ALA A 110 21.55 -11.34 55.49
C ALA A 110 21.86 -10.85 56.91
N GLN A 111 21.39 -11.55 57.94
CA GLN A 111 21.84 -11.37 59.32
C GLN A 111 22.72 -12.57 59.71
N SER A 112 23.85 -12.23 60.37
CA SER A 112 24.87 -13.14 60.89
C SER A 112 24.46 -13.82 62.19
#